data_AF-A0A0A6ZPF1-F1
#
_entry.id   AF-A0A0A6ZPF1-F1
#
_cell.length_a   1.000
_cell.length_b   1.000
_cell.length_c   1.000
_cell.angle_alpha   90.00
_cell.angle_beta   90.00
_cell.angle_gamma   90.00
#
_symmetry.space_group_name_H-M   'P 1'
#
loop_
_entity.id
_entity.type
_entity.pdbx_description
1 polymer ?
#
loop_
_entity_poly.entity_id
_entity_poly.type
_entity_poly.pdbx_seq_one_letter_code
_entity_poly.pdbx_strand_id
1 'polypeptide(L)'
;MSRNLRHWVISLFIVLAWGTGWLMLWTLSFYLTNNGQQAVLFLPQGVYLALVILLSRRYWPALVLPPLLMMFWLHSEQLLNGYLMLATPVISLFPALLAQNFWHRFPLYWQRLTLLLATVTAASLLNTALLSPFMSGPIMLPGLTSFTGGVLLTPFVYLIFEFLRQQHRYQLLGLDTHNPPLRTSLIIWCSLFFIIGIGTQIVLSPEIERLLLIVVFLPNVVMAWKFGWQGGVLSGLLGSMMITIARQIGVGFSNLVELEIFLATQALLGTGLGIAISRQQHLALNLHHYRQRLEAELAARRALAEKLIHTEEDTRKKLARELHDEIGQNITAIQIQSQLVKRARDPAQIQSAASQINELARRIHLSTRQLLRQLRPPSALCGCHSL
;
A
#
# COMPACT_ATOMS: atom_id res chain seq x y z
N MET A 1 -20.02 -30.09 -11.72
CA MET A 1 -19.71 -30.51 -10.33
C MET A 1 -20.63 -29.79 -9.36
N SER A 2 -21.37 -30.51 -8.51
CA SER A 2 -22.25 -29.86 -7.51
C SER A 2 -21.40 -29.06 -6.51
N ARG A 3 -21.92 -27.92 -6.02
CA ARG A 3 -21.19 -27.03 -5.09
C ARG A 3 -20.70 -27.77 -3.83
N ASN A 4 -21.45 -28.78 -3.38
CA ASN A 4 -21.08 -29.61 -2.23
C ASN A 4 -19.95 -30.58 -2.54
N LEU A 5 -19.96 -31.23 -3.71
CA LEU A 5 -18.90 -32.16 -4.11
C LEU A 5 -17.58 -31.41 -4.34
N ARG A 6 -17.62 -30.18 -4.89
CA ARG A 6 -16.44 -29.31 -4.98
C ARG A 6 -15.88 -28.94 -3.62
N HIS A 7 -16.75 -28.64 -2.65
CA HIS A 7 -16.30 -28.33 -1.30
C HIS A 7 -15.60 -29.52 -0.64
N TRP A 8 -16.17 -30.72 -0.76
CA TRP A 8 -15.57 -31.94 -0.23
C TRP A 8 -14.23 -32.28 -0.87
N VAL A 9 -14.12 -32.21 -2.20
CA VAL A 9 -12.86 -32.47 -2.92
C VAL A 9 -11.77 -31.47 -2.52
N ILE A 10 -12.11 -30.18 -2.43
CA ILE A 10 -11.15 -29.14 -1.97
C ILE A 10 -10.76 -29.39 -0.50
N SER A 11 -11.72 -29.74 0.36
CA SER A 11 -11.45 -30.03 1.77
C SER A 11 -10.51 -31.23 1.93
N LEU A 12 -10.73 -32.30 1.16
CA LEU A 12 -9.86 -33.47 1.15
C LEU A 12 -8.44 -33.11 0.68
N PHE A 13 -8.33 -32.32 -0.38
CA PHE A 13 -7.05 -31.84 -0.88
C PHE A 13 -6.30 -31.00 0.16
N ILE A 14 -7.02 -30.10 0.86
CA ILE A 14 -6.45 -29.31 1.97
C ILE A 14 -5.96 -30.24 3.08
N VAL A 15 -6.75 -31.23 3.50
CA VAL A 15 -6.37 -32.19 4.54
C VAL A 15 -5.09 -32.94 4.19
N LEU A 16 -4.99 -33.44 2.96
CA LEU A 16 -3.82 -34.19 2.50
C LEU A 16 -2.58 -33.30 2.39
N ALA A 17 -2.69 -32.16 1.70
CA ALA A 17 -1.57 -31.25 1.48
C ALA A 17 -1.08 -30.61 2.79
N TRP A 18 -2.01 -30.21 3.67
CA TRP A 18 -1.67 -29.64 4.96
C TRP A 18 -1.17 -30.71 5.94
N GLY A 19 -1.73 -31.92 5.93
CA GLY A 19 -1.26 -33.01 6.78
C GLY A 19 0.19 -33.40 6.50
N THR A 20 0.56 -33.55 5.22
CA THR A 20 1.95 -33.84 4.84
C THR A 20 2.87 -32.66 5.08
N GLY A 21 2.42 -31.43 4.78
CA GLY A 21 3.16 -30.20 5.06
C GLY A 21 3.42 -29.99 6.55
N TRP A 22 2.45 -30.30 7.40
CA TRP A 22 2.57 -30.20 8.86
C TRP A 22 3.63 -31.18 9.38
N LEU A 23 3.62 -32.43 8.91
CA LEU A 23 4.65 -33.41 9.26
C LEU A 23 6.05 -32.97 8.82
N MET A 24 6.21 -32.45 7.60
CA MET A 24 7.50 -31.92 7.12
C MET A 24 8.02 -30.76 7.96
N LEU A 25 7.13 -29.83 8.37
CA LEU A 25 7.50 -28.72 9.24
C LEU A 25 7.83 -29.19 10.65
N TRP A 26 7.13 -30.21 11.15
CA TRP A 26 7.38 -30.79 12.47
C TRP A 26 8.72 -31.50 12.50
N THR A 27 9.05 -32.33 11.50
CA THR A 27 10.35 -33.02 11.43
C THR A 27 11.50 -32.01 11.37
N LEU A 28 11.39 -30.97 10.55
CA LEU A 28 12.38 -29.89 10.50
C LEU A 28 12.53 -29.19 11.85
N SER A 29 11.41 -28.93 12.54
CA SER A 29 11.43 -28.30 13.87
C SER A 29 12.00 -29.23 14.95
N PHE A 30 11.77 -30.53 14.84
CA PHE A 30 12.31 -31.54 15.76
C PHE A 30 13.83 -31.62 15.66
N TYR A 31 14.38 -31.60 14.43
CA TYR A 31 15.83 -31.53 14.20
C TYR A 31 16.47 -30.24 14.75
N LEU A 32 15.73 -29.14 14.86
CA LEU A 32 16.25 -27.85 15.35
C LEU A 32 16.18 -27.70 16.87
N THR A 33 15.12 -28.24 17.48
CA THR A 33 14.79 -28.04 18.90
C THR A 33 15.21 -29.23 19.78
N ASN A 34 15.41 -30.42 19.20
CA ASN A 34 15.62 -31.68 19.91
C ASN A 34 14.52 -32.01 20.94
N ASN A 35 13.34 -31.40 20.81
CA ASN A 35 12.22 -31.57 21.72
C ASN A 35 10.90 -31.61 20.93
N GLY A 36 10.18 -32.74 21.01
CA GLY A 36 8.93 -32.94 20.29
C GLY A 36 7.84 -31.90 20.60
N GLN A 37 7.74 -31.43 21.85
CA GLN A 37 6.73 -30.45 22.25
C GLN A 37 7.02 -29.05 21.69
N GLN A 38 8.30 -28.63 21.71
CA GLN A 38 8.72 -27.35 21.14
C GLN A 38 8.63 -27.37 19.61
N ALA A 39 8.92 -28.51 18.99
CA ALA A 39 8.80 -28.70 17.55
C ALA A 39 7.38 -28.46 17.02
N VAL A 40 6.36 -28.81 17.81
CA VAL A 40 4.95 -28.53 17.48
C VAL A 40 4.67 -27.02 17.46
N LEU A 41 5.19 -26.29 18.45
CA LEU A 41 4.93 -24.87 18.63
C LEU A 41 5.76 -23.97 17.70
N PHE A 42 6.87 -24.48 17.14
CA PHE A 42 7.81 -23.69 16.34
C PHE A 42 7.27 -23.43 14.91
N LEU A 43 7.75 -24.14 13.87
CA LEU A 43 7.35 -23.87 12.48
C LEU A 43 5.89 -24.24 12.14
N PRO A 44 5.36 -25.42 12.54
CA PRO A 44 4.03 -25.86 12.14
C PRO A 44 2.93 -24.88 12.59
N GLN A 45 3.07 -24.34 13.80
CA GLN A 45 2.12 -23.40 14.38
C GLN A 45 2.05 -22.08 13.61
N GLY A 46 3.19 -21.57 13.12
CA GLY A 46 3.23 -20.33 12.35
C GLY A 46 2.45 -20.44 11.03
N VAL A 47 2.64 -21.54 10.30
CA VAL A 47 1.87 -21.77 9.06
C VAL A 47 0.41 -22.06 9.36
N TYR A 48 0.12 -22.82 10.41
CA TYR A 48 -1.26 -23.10 10.85
C TYR A 48 -2.04 -21.79 11.08
N LEU A 49 -1.48 -20.89 11.90
CA LEU A 49 -2.12 -19.62 12.23
C LEU A 49 -2.36 -18.77 10.98
N ALA A 50 -1.39 -18.72 10.06
CA ALA A 50 -1.54 -18.03 8.79
C ALA A 50 -2.67 -18.62 7.93
N LEU A 51 -2.72 -19.95 7.78
CA LEU A 51 -3.73 -20.62 6.97
C LEU A 51 -5.14 -20.43 7.53
N VAL A 52 -5.33 -20.51 8.85
CA VAL A 52 -6.65 -20.30 9.49
C VAL A 52 -7.18 -18.88 9.25
N ILE A 53 -6.31 -17.87 9.26
CA ILE A 53 -6.68 -16.47 9.01
C ILE A 53 -6.99 -16.24 7.52
N LEU A 54 -6.19 -16.82 6.62
CA LEU A 54 -6.28 -16.56 5.18
C LEU A 54 -7.38 -17.36 4.49
N LEU A 55 -7.65 -18.60 4.91
CA LEU A 55 -8.72 -19.43 4.37
C LEU A 55 -10.07 -19.08 5.01
N SER A 56 -11.15 -19.28 4.24
CA SER A 56 -12.52 -19.06 4.73
C SER A 56 -12.87 -20.01 5.88
N ARG A 57 -13.71 -19.54 6.82
CA ARG A 57 -14.24 -20.32 7.97
C ARG A 57 -14.77 -21.71 7.63
N ARG A 58 -15.29 -21.88 6.42
CA ARG A 58 -15.83 -23.16 5.94
C ARG A 58 -14.79 -24.30 5.91
N TYR A 59 -13.49 -23.98 5.76
CA TYR A 59 -12.42 -24.99 5.69
C TYR A 59 -11.67 -25.16 7.01
N TRP A 60 -12.15 -24.58 8.12
CA TRP A 60 -11.51 -24.72 9.42
C TRP A 60 -11.42 -26.17 9.92
N PRO A 61 -12.47 -27.01 9.80
CA PRO A 61 -12.35 -28.42 10.18
C PRO A 61 -11.26 -29.15 9.38
N ALA A 62 -11.12 -28.81 8.09
CA ALA A 62 -10.11 -29.39 7.21
C ALA A 62 -8.67 -28.99 7.60
N LEU A 63 -8.48 -27.85 8.26
CA LEU A 63 -7.19 -27.37 8.74
C LEU A 63 -6.84 -27.85 10.14
N VAL A 64 -7.84 -28.04 11.02
CA VAL A 64 -7.66 -28.47 12.41
C VAL A 64 -7.48 -29.99 12.52
N LEU A 65 -8.20 -30.75 11.69
CA LEU A 65 -8.22 -32.22 11.77
C LEU A 65 -6.84 -32.86 11.49
N PRO A 66 -6.06 -32.47 10.46
CA PRO A 66 -4.77 -33.10 10.19
C PRO A 66 -3.75 -32.92 11.32
N PRO A 67 -3.51 -31.71 11.88
CA PRO A 67 -2.61 -31.55 13.02
C PRO A 67 -3.01 -32.38 14.23
N LEU A 68 -4.31 -32.49 14.55
CA LEU A 68 -4.78 -33.32 15.66
C LEU A 68 -4.48 -34.81 15.44
N LEU A 69 -4.76 -35.34 14.24
CA LEU A 69 -4.44 -36.73 13.91
C LEU A 69 -2.93 -37.00 13.98
N MET A 70 -2.11 -36.09 13.45
CA MET A 70 -0.66 -36.25 13.45
C MET A 70 -0.06 -36.15 14.86
N MET A 71 -0.55 -35.23 15.70
CA MET A 71 -0.15 -35.14 17.10
C MET A 71 -0.57 -36.39 17.89
N PHE A 72 -1.76 -36.95 17.61
CA PHE A 72 -2.20 -38.20 18.23
C PHE A 72 -1.31 -39.38 17.82
N TRP A 73 -0.94 -39.46 16.53
CA TRP A 73 -0.01 -40.47 16.03
C TRP A 73 1.41 -40.31 16.63
N LEU A 74 1.92 -39.08 16.71
CA LEU A 74 3.20 -38.78 17.37
C LEU A 74 3.20 -39.13 18.85
N HIS A 75 2.06 -39.01 19.52
CA HIS A 75 1.89 -39.46 20.90
C HIS A 75 1.96 -41.00 21.00
N SER A 76 1.34 -41.73 20.06
CA SER A 76 1.43 -43.21 20.03
C SER A 76 2.86 -43.71 19.81
N GLU A 77 3.68 -42.97 19.06
CA GLU A 77 5.11 -43.26 18.84
C GLU A 77 6.03 -42.74 19.97
N GLN A 78 5.48 -42.30 21.11
CA GLN A 78 6.20 -41.77 22.28
C GLN A 78 7.11 -40.55 22.01
N LEU A 79 6.93 -39.87 20.86
CA LEU A 79 7.68 -38.66 20.51
C LEU A 79 7.13 -37.39 21.19
N LEU A 80 5.91 -37.46 21.74
CA LEU A 80 5.26 -36.40 22.50
C LEU A 80 4.87 -36.88 23.90
N ASN A 81 5.40 -36.18 24.92
CA ASN A 81 5.02 -36.41 26.31
C ASN A 81 3.65 -35.77 26.60
N GLY A 82 2.63 -36.61 26.81
CA GLY A 82 1.28 -36.21 27.22
C GLY A 82 0.39 -35.61 26.13
N TYR A 83 -0.86 -35.32 26.50
CA TYR A 83 -1.91 -34.85 25.59
C TYR A 83 -2.03 -33.31 25.51
N LEU A 84 -1.22 -32.56 26.27
CA LEU A 84 -1.29 -31.10 26.36
C LEU A 84 -1.15 -30.41 24.99
N MET A 85 -0.34 -30.98 24.09
CA MET A 85 -0.10 -30.40 22.77
C MET A 85 -1.33 -30.47 21.85
N LEU A 86 -2.30 -31.37 22.11
CA LEU A 86 -3.56 -31.42 21.34
C LEU A 86 -4.43 -30.17 21.55
N ALA A 87 -4.22 -29.41 22.63
CA ALA A 87 -4.92 -28.16 22.87
C ALA A 87 -4.39 -27.02 21.99
N THR A 88 -3.15 -27.11 21.50
CA THR A 88 -2.47 -26.02 20.77
C THR A 88 -3.21 -25.51 19.51
N PRO A 89 -3.76 -26.34 18.60
CA PRO A 89 -4.52 -25.84 17.46
C PRO A 89 -5.82 -25.17 17.90
N VAL A 90 -6.48 -25.67 18.96
CA VAL A 90 -7.73 -25.10 19.47
C VAL A 90 -7.49 -23.74 20.10
N ILE A 91 -6.39 -23.61 20.86
CA ILE A 91 -5.98 -22.38 21.52
C ILE A 91 -5.74 -21.26 20.49
N SER A 92 -5.06 -21.54 19.38
CA SER A 92 -4.76 -20.55 18.36
C SER A 92 -5.94 -20.16 17.47
N LEU A 93 -7.05 -20.93 17.49
CA LEU A 93 -8.29 -20.51 16.83
C LEU A 93 -8.88 -19.23 17.43
N PHE A 94 -8.73 -18.99 18.74
CA PHE A 94 -9.34 -17.83 19.40
C PHE A 94 -8.75 -16.48 18.91
N PRO A 95 -7.42 -16.28 18.92
CA PRO A 95 -6.81 -15.12 18.27
C PRO A 95 -7.12 -15.04 16.77
N ALA A 96 -7.14 -16.18 16.07
CA ALA A 96 -7.42 -16.21 14.63
C ALA A 96 -8.87 -15.79 14.28
N LEU A 97 -9.85 -16.15 15.11
CA LEU A 97 -11.25 -15.72 14.97
C LEU A 97 -11.36 -14.20 15.02
N LEU A 98 -10.71 -13.58 16.01
CA LEU A 98 -10.68 -12.14 16.19
C LEU A 98 -10.03 -11.47 14.97
N ALA A 99 -8.87 -11.96 14.55
CA ALA A 99 -8.15 -11.44 13.39
C ALA A 99 -8.99 -11.51 12.11
N GLN A 100 -9.67 -12.62 11.87
CA GLN A 100 -10.48 -12.80 10.66
C GLN A 100 -11.70 -11.87 10.61
N ASN A 101 -12.28 -11.49 11.76
CA ASN A 101 -13.34 -10.48 11.81
C ASN A 101 -12.86 -9.11 11.31
N PHE A 102 -11.63 -8.74 11.66
CA PHE A 102 -11.03 -7.47 11.23
C PHE A 102 -10.39 -7.54 9.83
N TRP A 103 -10.08 -8.74 9.33
CA TRP A 103 -9.41 -8.96 8.05
C TRP A 103 -10.09 -8.26 6.87
N HIS A 104 -11.43 -8.32 6.82
CA HIS A 104 -12.22 -7.69 5.75
C HIS A 104 -12.29 -6.16 5.85
N ARG A 105 -12.09 -5.59 7.04
CA ARG A 105 -12.13 -4.13 7.25
C ARG A 105 -10.86 -3.44 6.75
N PHE A 106 -9.77 -4.17 6.61
CA PHE A 106 -8.48 -3.63 6.20
C PHE A 106 -8.17 -3.93 4.72
N PRO A 107 -8.29 -2.92 3.83
CA PRO A 107 -7.95 -3.10 2.41
C PRO A 107 -6.44 -3.04 2.16
N LEU A 108 -5.68 -2.36 3.01
CA LEU A 108 -4.25 -2.08 2.82
C LEU A 108 -3.36 -3.25 3.28
N TYR A 109 -2.32 -3.55 2.52
CA TYR A 109 -1.39 -4.67 2.81
C TYR A 109 -0.66 -4.50 4.15
N TRP A 110 -0.22 -3.29 4.51
CA TRP A 110 0.47 -3.04 5.78
C TRP A 110 -0.43 -3.26 7.01
N GLN A 111 -1.74 -3.00 6.88
CA GLN A 111 -2.70 -3.23 7.95
C GLN A 111 -2.90 -4.72 8.16
N ARG A 112 -2.92 -5.51 7.07
CA ARG A 112 -2.99 -6.97 7.16
C ARG A 112 -1.74 -7.58 7.78
N LEU A 113 -0.55 -7.13 7.38
CA LEU A 113 0.71 -7.62 7.95
C LEU A 113 0.84 -7.29 9.44
N THR A 114 0.50 -6.05 9.84
CA THR A 114 0.51 -5.66 11.26
C THR A 114 -0.54 -6.42 12.07
N LEU A 115 -1.73 -6.68 11.51
CA LEU A 115 -2.73 -7.54 12.11
C LEU A 115 -2.25 -8.99 12.28
N LEU A 116 -1.55 -9.55 11.28
CA LEU A 116 -0.96 -10.89 11.38
C LEU A 116 0.08 -10.96 12.50
N LEU A 117 1.00 -10.00 12.57
CA LEU A 117 1.99 -9.91 13.65
C LEU A 117 1.33 -9.75 15.02
N ALA A 118 0.29 -8.92 15.15
CA ALA A 118 -0.48 -8.78 16.38
C ALA A 118 -1.24 -10.05 16.77
N THR A 119 -1.66 -10.85 15.79
CA THR A 119 -2.32 -12.13 16.05
C THR A 119 -1.31 -13.18 16.50
N VAL A 120 -0.12 -13.18 15.92
CA VAL A 120 0.99 -14.04 16.36
C VAL A 120 1.40 -13.72 17.79
N THR A 121 1.54 -12.44 18.15
CA THR A 121 1.87 -12.04 19.54
C THR A 121 0.78 -12.49 20.50
N ALA A 122 -0.50 -12.24 20.17
CA ALA A 122 -1.62 -12.67 21.00
C ALA A 122 -1.68 -14.20 21.16
N ALA A 123 -1.47 -14.96 20.08
CA ALA A 123 -1.44 -16.42 20.13
C ALA A 123 -0.25 -16.96 20.93
N SER A 124 0.93 -16.36 20.81
CA SER A 124 2.11 -16.74 21.60
C SER A 124 1.90 -16.47 23.09
N LEU A 125 1.36 -15.29 23.46
CA LEU A 125 1.05 -14.96 24.85
C LEU A 125 0.03 -15.93 25.44
N LEU A 126 -0.99 -16.27 24.67
CA LEU A 126 -2.06 -17.17 25.09
C LEU A 126 -1.54 -18.61 25.23
N ASN A 127 -0.72 -19.09 24.27
CA ASN A 127 -0.03 -20.38 24.37
C ASN A 127 0.87 -20.43 25.61
N THR A 128 1.61 -19.36 25.89
CA THR A 128 2.44 -19.26 27.11
C THR A 128 1.58 -19.39 28.36
N ALA A 129 0.51 -18.60 28.46
CA ALA A 129 -0.35 -18.55 29.63
C ALA A 129 -1.05 -19.89 29.92
N LEU A 130 -1.50 -20.59 28.87
CA LEU A 130 -2.25 -21.85 29.03
C LEU A 130 -1.36 -23.09 29.13
N LEU A 131 -0.20 -23.12 28.45
CA LEU A 131 0.65 -24.31 28.43
C LEU A 131 1.71 -24.28 29.53
N SER A 132 2.23 -23.11 29.89
CA SER A 132 3.30 -22.99 30.89
C SER A 132 2.97 -23.61 32.25
N PRO A 133 1.74 -23.53 32.81
CA PRO A 133 1.45 -24.14 34.11
C PRO A 133 1.56 -25.67 34.12
N PHE A 134 1.48 -26.30 32.94
CA PHE A 134 1.47 -27.75 32.80
C PHE A 134 2.80 -28.33 32.30
N MET A 135 3.79 -27.47 32.02
CA MET A 135 5.11 -27.88 31.53
C MET A 135 6.17 -27.68 32.61
N SER A 136 7.00 -28.70 32.84
CA SER A 136 8.08 -28.70 33.83
C SER A 136 9.35 -27.96 33.37
N GLY A 137 9.21 -26.95 32.50
CA GLY A 137 10.30 -26.17 31.91
C GLY A 137 10.18 -24.66 32.12
N PRO A 138 11.12 -23.85 31.58
CA PRO A 138 11.08 -22.39 31.69
C PRO A 138 9.81 -21.81 31.09
N ILE A 139 9.11 -20.97 31.87
CA ILE A 139 7.79 -20.41 31.55
C ILE A 139 7.75 -19.71 30.18
N MET A 140 8.83 -19.00 29.81
CA MET A 140 8.87 -18.20 28.58
C MET A 140 9.10 -19.00 27.29
N LEU A 141 9.54 -20.26 27.40
CA LEU A 141 10.07 -21.02 26.27
C LEU A 141 8.98 -21.47 25.26
N PRO A 142 7.78 -21.93 25.69
CA PRO A 142 6.65 -22.19 24.79
C PRO A 142 6.17 -20.91 24.05
N GLY A 143 6.28 -19.76 24.71
CA GLY A 143 5.93 -18.46 24.13
C GLY A 143 6.90 -18.05 23.04
N LEU A 144 8.19 -18.11 23.34
CA LEU A 144 9.26 -17.73 22.41
C LEU A 144 9.26 -18.63 21.17
N THR A 145 9.15 -19.94 21.33
CA THR A 145 9.02 -20.91 20.21
C THR A 145 7.82 -20.60 19.32
N SER A 146 6.64 -20.37 19.92
CA SER A 146 5.43 -20.02 19.16
C SER A 146 5.51 -18.65 18.49
N PHE A 147 6.22 -17.69 19.11
CA PHE A 147 6.40 -16.36 18.57
C PHE A 147 7.35 -16.37 17.37
N THR A 148 8.49 -17.04 17.50
CA THR A 148 9.53 -17.10 16.48
C THR A 148 9.05 -17.75 15.20
N GLY A 149 8.45 -18.94 15.28
CA GLY A 149 7.88 -19.61 14.11
C GLY A 149 6.71 -18.84 13.49
N GLY A 150 5.89 -18.19 14.32
CA GLY A 150 4.80 -17.32 13.89
C GLY A 150 5.27 -16.10 13.10
N VAL A 151 6.20 -15.31 13.64
CA VAL A 151 6.70 -14.08 12.99
C VAL A 151 7.47 -14.41 11.71
N LEU A 152 8.18 -15.54 11.68
CA LEU A 152 8.98 -15.96 10.54
C LEU A 152 8.09 -16.45 9.39
N LEU A 153 7.13 -17.35 9.65
CA LEU A 153 6.37 -17.99 8.58
C LEU A 153 5.05 -17.29 8.25
N THR A 154 4.39 -16.61 9.19
CA THR A 154 3.06 -16.00 8.91
C THR A 154 3.13 -14.95 7.79
N PRO A 155 4.09 -14.00 7.79
CA PRO A 155 4.22 -13.03 6.70
C PRO A 155 4.64 -13.68 5.37
N PHE A 156 5.37 -14.78 5.42
CA PHE A 156 5.76 -15.53 4.22
C PHE A 156 4.58 -16.26 3.58
N VAL A 157 3.76 -16.94 4.38
CA VAL A 157 2.53 -17.57 3.90
C VAL A 157 1.59 -16.51 3.32
N TYR A 158 1.51 -15.33 3.96
CA TYR A 158 0.78 -14.19 3.40
C TYR A 158 1.35 -13.73 2.05
N LEU A 159 2.67 -13.70 1.88
CA LEU A 159 3.33 -13.38 0.60
C LEU A 159 2.94 -14.37 -0.49
N ILE A 160 3.01 -15.67 -0.22
CA ILE A 160 2.60 -16.72 -1.17
C ILE A 160 1.11 -16.57 -1.50
N PHE A 161 0.26 -16.34 -0.50
CA PHE A 161 -1.18 -16.14 -0.72
C PHE A 161 -1.45 -14.94 -1.61
N GLU A 162 -0.78 -13.81 -1.38
CA GLU A 162 -0.93 -12.62 -2.21
C GLU A 162 -0.45 -12.87 -3.64
N PHE A 163 0.68 -13.57 -3.81
CA PHE A 163 1.19 -14.00 -5.11
C PHE A 163 0.18 -14.87 -5.88
N LEU A 164 -0.31 -15.94 -5.26
CA LEU A 164 -1.29 -16.86 -5.88
C LEU A 164 -2.59 -16.13 -6.21
N ARG A 165 -3.06 -15.24 -5.33
CA ARG A 165 -4.27 -14.45 -5.54
C ARG A 165 -4.12 -13.49 -6.72
N GLN A 166 -2.96 -12.85 -6.85
CA GLN A 166 -2.67 -11.96 -7.97
C GLN A 166 -2.51 -12.73 -9.28
N GLN A 167 -1.79 -13.86 -9.27
CA GLN A 167 -1.64 -14.73 -10.44
C GLN A 167 -2.99 -15.26 -10.93
N HIS A 168 -3.85 -15.70 -10.02
CA HIS A 168 -5.19 -16.15 -10.39
C HIS A 168 -6.04 -15.03 -11.01
N ARG A 169 -5.96 -13.80 -10.47
CA ARG A 169 -6.62 -12.63 -11.06
C ARG A 169 -6.05 -12.26 -12.43
N TYR A 170 -4.73 -12.34 -12.59
CA TYR A 170 -4.05 -12.09 -13.86
C TYR A 170 -4.57 -13.02 -14.95
N GLN A 171 -4.57 -14.33 -14.67
CA GLN A 171 -5.03 -15.34 -15.62
C GLN A 171 -6.52 -15.21 -15.96
N LEU A 172 -7.33 -14.67 -15.04
CA LEU A 172 -8.75 -14.40 -15.26
C LEU A 172 -9.04 -13.12 -16.05
N LEU A 173 -8.20 -12.08 -15.92
CA LEU A 173 -8.47 -10.74 -16.45
C LEU A 173 -7.57 -10.34 -17.63
N GLY A 174 -6.50 -11.09 -17.92
CA GLY A 174 -5.58 -10.80 -19.04
C GLY A 174 -4.90 -9.43 -18.97
N LEU A 175 -4.96 -8.75 -17.82
CA LEU A 175 -4.40 -7.41 -17.64
C LEU A 175 -2.91 -7.51 -17.34
N ASP A 176 -2.06 -7.13 -18.30
CA ASP A 176 -0.62 -6.97 -18.12
C ASP A 176 -0.31 -5.95 -17.03
N THR A 177 -0.04 -6.45 -15.82
CA THR A 177 0.47 -5.62 -14.73
C THR A 177 1.94 -5.37 -14.96
N HIS A 178 2.32 -4.09 -15.10
CA HIS A 178 3.71 -3.62 -15.25
C HIS A 178 4.63 -3.95 -14.03
N ASN A 179 4.10 -4.57 -12.97
CA ASN A 179 4.83 -4.91 -11.75
C ASN A 179 4.47 -6.33 -11.25
N PRO A 180 5.22 -7.37 -11.64
CA PRO A 180 5.00 -8.71 -11.12
C PRO A 180 5.29 -8.77 -9.60
N PRO A 181 4.48 -9.50 -8.81
CA PRO A 181 4.62 -9.60 -7.35
C PRO A 181 5.91 -10.28 -6.88
N LEU A 182 6.55 -11.07 -7.73
CA LEU A 182 7.86 -11.67 -7.46
C LEU A 182 8.71 -11.41 -8.69
N ARG A 183 9.49 -10.32 -8.65
CA ARG A 183 10.46 -10.04 -9.71
C ARG A 183 11.51 -11.14 -9.69
N THR A 184 11.86 -11.69 -10.84
CA THR A 184 12.99 -12.63 -10.98
C THR A 184 14.27 -12.06 -10.38
N SER A 185 14.44 -10.75 -10.47
CA SER A 185 15.54 -10.02 -9.82
C SER A 185 15.53 -10.16 -8.29
N LEU A 186 14.38 -10.25 -7.63
CA LEU A 186 14.32 -10.49 -6.18
C LEU A 186 15.00 -11.82 -5.85
N ILE A 187 14.62 -12.90 -6.57
CA ILE A 187 15.16 -14.25 -6.34
C ILE A 187 16.68 -14.28 -6.58
N ILE A 188 17.15 -13.60 -7.63
CA ILE A 188 18.59 -13.52 -7.95
C ILE A 188 19.36 -12.78 -6.85
N TRP A 189 18.85 -11.64 -6.36
CA TRP A 189 19.51 -10.93 -5.27
C TRP A 189 19.47 -11.75 -3.96
N CYS A 190 18.37 -12.48 -3.72
CA CYS A 190 18.22 -13.37 -2.58
C CYS A 190 19.25 -14.49 -2.60
N SER A 191 19.42 -15.16 -3.74
CA SER A 191 20.42 -16.23 -3.88
C SER A 191 21.85 -15.69 -3.76
N LEU A 192 22.13 -14.52 -4.32
CA LEU A 192 23.44 -13.87 -4.22
C LEU A 192 23.82 -13.58 -2.76
N PHE A 193 22.92 -12.95 -1.99
CA PHE A 193 23.20 -12.68 -0.56
C PHE A 193 23.30 -13.95 0.27
N PHE A 194 22.51 -14.98 -0.06
CA PHE A 194 22.57 -16.26 0.62
C PHE A 194 23.92 -16.97 0.39
N ILE A 195 24.42 -16.99 -0.85
CA ILE A 195 25.72 -17.58 -1.20
C ILE A 195 26.86 -16.82 -0.53
N ILE A 196 26.83 -15.48 -0.57
CA ILE A 196 27.83 -14.65 0.11
C ILE A 196 27.79 -14.91 1.63
N GLY A 197 26.59 -14.98 2.21
CA GLY A 197 26.41 -15.21 3.64
C GLY A 197 26.98 -16.56 4.10
N ILE A 198 26.66 -17.65 3.40
CA ILE A 198 27.22 -18.99 3.69
C ILE A 198 28.74 -19.00 3.47
N GLY A 199 29.22 -18.43 2.36
CA GLY A 199 30.66 -18.37 2.06
C GLY A 199 31.44 -17.63 3.14
N THR A 200 30.88 -16.53 3.66
CA THR A 200 31.51 -15.76 4.75
C THR A 200 31.52 -16.56 6.06
N GLN A 201 30.44 -17.31 6.36
CA GLN A 201 30.35 -18.14 7.58
C GLN A 201 31.35 -19.31 7.59
N ILE A 202 31.62 -19.91 6.43
CA ILE A 202 32.54 -21.06 6.33
C ILE A 202 34.00 -20.61 6.44
N VAL A 203 34.34 -19.42 5.94
CA VAL A 203 35.73 -18.95 5.82
C VAL A 203 36.22 -18.22 7.09
N LEU A 204 35.33 -17.61 7.88
CA LEU A 204 35.74 -16.82 9.05
C LEU A 204 35.83 -17.65 10.34
N SER A 205 36.85 -17.33 11.14
CA SER A 205 37.13 -17.94 12.45
C SER A 205 36.03 -17.69 13.49
N PRO A 206 35.78 -18.61 14.45
CA PRO A 206 34.71 -18.54 15.45
C PRO A 206 34.65 -17.26 16.30
N GLU A 207 35.76 -16.53 16.45
CA GLU A 207 35.77 -15.27 17.21
C GLU A 207 35.08 -14.11 16.48
N ILE A 208 35.03 -14.14 15.14
CA ILE A 208 34.38 -13.10 14.31
C ILE A 208 32.88 -13.43 14.08
N GLU A 209 32.40 -14.62 14.46
CA GLU A 209 31.01 -15.05 14.27
C GLU A 209 30.00 -14.06 14.86
N ARG A 210 30.28 -13.46 16.02
CA ARG A 210 29.37 -12.46 16.62
C ARG A 210 29.24 -11.18 15.80
N LEU A 211 30.31 -10.74 15.15
CA LEU A 211 30.27 -9.60 14.22
C LEU A 211 29.58 -9.97 12.91
N LEU A 212 29.72 -11.23 12.46
CA LEU A 212 29.08 -11.76 11.26
C LEU A 212 27.55 -11.79 11.40
N LEU A 213 27.01 -11.96 12.61
CA LEU A 213 25.58 -11.83 12.89
C LEU A 213 25.01 -10.46 12.49
N ILE A 214 25.79 -9.38 12.58
CA ILE A 214 25.37 -8.04 12.12
C ILE A 214 25.23 -8.02 10.59
N VAL A 215 26.13 -8.71 9.89
CA VAL A 215 26.13 -8.80 8.42
C VAL A 215 24.87 -9.48 7.89
N VAL A 216 24.30 -10.44 8.63
CA VAL A 216 23.04 -11.12 8.26
C VAL A 216 21.85 -10.17 8.19
N PHE A 217 21.89 -9.03 8.89
CA PHE A 217 20.84 -8.01 8.80
C PHE A 217 20.98 -7.08 7.59
N LEU A 218 22.16 -6.98 6.98
CA LEU A 218 22.42 -6.06 5.85
C LEU A 218 21.52 -6.41 4.64
N PRO A 219 21.40 -7.69 4.22
CA PRO A 219 20.43 -8.08 3.19
C PRO A 219 19.00 -7.63 3.49
N ASN A 220 18.56 -7.64 4.76
CA ASN A 220 17.20 -7.24 5.13
C ASN A 220 16.95 -5.78 4.77
N VAL A 221 17.92 -4.89 5.02
CA VAL A 221 17.80 -3.45 4.73
C VAL A 221 17.78 -3.22 3.22
N VAL A 222 18.75 -3.79 2.50
CA VAL A 222 18.90 -3.60 1.04
C VAL A 222 17.68 -4.14 0.28
N MET A 223 17.19 -5.32 0.68
CA MET A 223 16.02 -5.94 0.06
C MET A 223 14.73 -5.23 0.41
N ALA A 224 14.59 -4.74 1.65
CA ALA A 224 13.45 -3.93 2.04
C ALA A 224 13.41 -2.59 1.27
N TRP A 225 14.57 -2.00 0.99
CA TRP A 225 14.66 -0.77 0.19
C TRP A 225 14.27 -1.00 -1.27
N LYS A 226 14.79 -2.07 -1.89
CA LYS A 226 14.59 -2.33 -3.32
C LYS A 226 13.25 -2.97 -3.66
N PHE A 227 12.72 -3.83 -2.79
CA PHE A 227 11.53 -4.64 -3.05
C PHE A 227 10.42 -4.46 -1.98
N GLY A 228 10.55 -3.48 -1.10
CA GLY A 228 9.55 -3.19 -0.07
C GLY A 228 9.38 -4.34 0.93
N TRP A 229 8.14 -4.60 1.32
CA TRP A 229 7.84 -5.60 2.35
C TRP A 229 8.21 -7.03 1.93
N GLN A 230 8.07 -7.37 0.64
CA GLN A 230 8.35 -8.71 0.12
C GLN A 230 9.83 -9.09 0.25
N GLY A 231 10.71 -8.16 -0.11
CA GLY A 231 12.16 -8.33 0.05
C GLY A 231 12.57 -8.47 1.51
N GLY A 232 11.95 -7.69 2.39
CA GLY A 232 12.18 -7.78 3.84
C GLY A 232 11.80 -9.15 4.42
N VAL A 233 10.64 -9.70 4.04
CA VAL A 233 10.21 -11.04 4.50
C VAL A 233 11.14 -12.14 3.96
N LEU A 234 11.45 -12.12 2.66
CA LEU A 234 12.27 -13.17 2.05
C LEU A 234 13.73 -13.13 2.52
N SER A 235 14.29 -11.94 2.71
CA SER A 235 15.62 -11.79 3.30
C SER A 235 15.66 -12.26 4.75
N GLY A 236 14.62 -11.94 5.54
CA GLY A 236 14.47 -12.44 6.90
C GLY A 236 14.46 -13.96 6.95
N LEU A 237 13.68 -14.60 6.08
CA LEU A 237 13.65 -16.06 5.96
C LEU A 237 14.98 -16.66 5.54
N LEU A 238 15.63 -16.09 4.53
CA LEU A 238 16.89 -16.64 4.00
C LEU A 238 18.02 -16.50 5.00
N GLY A 239 18.16 -15.38 5.69
CA GLY A 239 19.18 -15.27 6.73
C GLY A 239 18.84 -16.15 7.95
N SER A 240 17.55 -16.37 8.24
CA SER A 240 17.13 -17.32 9.27
C SER A 240 17.52 -18.75 8.89
N MET A 241 17.24 -19.14 7.64
CA MET A 241 17.65 -20.42 7.07
C MET A 241 19.17 -20.58 7.09
N MET A 242 19.91 -19.55 6.71
CA MET A 242 21.37 -19.55 6.70
C MET A 242 21.93 -19.82 8.10
N ILE A 243 21.42 -19.17 9.14
CA ILE A 243 21.88 -19.39 10.52
C ILE A 243 21.49 -20.77 11.04
N THR A 244 20.30 -21.26 10.69
CA THR A 244 19.92 -22.63 11.07
C THR A 244 20.82 -23.68 10.40
N ILE A 245 21.28 -23.45 9.17
CA ILE A 245 22.22 -24.33 8.46
C ILE A 245 23.62 -24.21 9.07
N ALA A 246 24.08 -23.00 9.38
CA ALA A 246 25.37 -22.78 10.05
C ALA A 246 25.45 -23.58 11.35
N ARG A 247 24.37 -23.54 12.16
CA ARG A 247 24.27 -24.30 13.41
C ARG A 247 24.41 -25.80 13.21
N GLN A 248 23.91 -26.35 12.09
CA GLN A 248 24.05 -27.78 11.78
C GLN A 248 25.49 -28.18 11.44
N ILE A 249 26.29 -27.26 10.90
CA ILE A 249 27.71 -27.48 10.56
C ILE A 249 28.60 -27.25 11.80
N GLY A 250 28.02 -26.92 12.95
CA GLY A 250 28.74 -26.64 14.21
C GLY A 250 29.22 -25.19 14.34
N VAL A 251 28.73 -24.28 13.49
CA VAL A 251 29.08 -22.85 13.45
C VAL A 251 27.90 -22.03 13.99
N GLY A 252 28.11 -21.17 14.98
CA GLY A 252 27.07 -20.28 15.53
C GLY A 252 26.42 -20.73 16.86
N PHE A 253 25.12 -20.40 17.04
CA PHE A 253 24.46 -20.49 18.35
C PHE A 253 24.31 -21.94 18.88
N SER A 254 24.93 -22.22 20.02
CA SER A 254 24.74 -23.47 20.76
C SER A 254 23.38 -23.52 21.48
N ASN A 255 22.99 -22.39 22.08
CA ASN A 255 21.76 -22.25 22.86
C ASN A 255 20.54 -22.05 21.95
N LEU A 256 19.50 -22.89 22.14
CA LEU A 256 18.24 -22.78 21.40
C LEU A 256 17.53 -21.43 21.61
N VAL A 257 17.56 -20.92 22.84
CA VAL A 257 16.94 -19.63 23.20
C VAL A 257 17.61 -18.46 22.46
N GLU A 258 18.93 -18.48 22.33
CA GLU A 258 19.67 -17.44 21.59
C GLU A 258 19.34 -17.48 20.10
N LEU A 259 19.30 -18.68 19.51
CA LEU A 259 18.87 -18.88 18.14
C LEU A 259 17.44 -18.34 17.93
N GLU A 260 16.51 -18.73 18.79
CA GLU A 260 15.12 -18.29 18.71
C GLU A 260 14.98 -16.77 18.80
N ILE A 261 15.61 -16.12 19.78
CA ILE A 261 15.61 -14.66 19.89
C ILE A 261 16.19 -14.03 18.63
N PHE A 262 17.27 -14.59 18.08
CA PHE A 262 17.87 -14.10 16.86
C PHE A 262 16.91 -14.22 15.67
N LEU A 263 16.30 -15.38 15.45
CA LEU A 263 15.36 -15.63 14.37
C LEU A 263 14.12 -14.72 14.47
N ALA A 264 13.55 -14.54 15.66
CA ALA A 264 12.45 -13.58 15.88
C ALA A 264 12.90 -12.15 15.56
N THR A 265 14.07 -11.73 16.04
CA THR A 265 14.60 -10.38 15.80
C THR A 265 14.82 -10.14 14.32
N GLN A 266 15.39 -11.11 13.61
CA GLN A 266 15.64 -11.03 12.18
C GLN A 266 14.34 -10.98 11.36
N ALA A 267 13.36 -11.81 11.71
CA ALA A 267 12.06 -11.80 11.06
C ALA A 267 11.30 -10.49 11.34
N LEU A 268 11.32 -9.98 12.58
CA LEU A 268 10.74 -8.68 12.94
C LEU A 268 11.42 -7.52 12.21
N LEU A 269 12.75 -7.49 12.14
CA LEU A 269 13.47 -6.43 11.45
C LEU A 269 13.22 -6.48 9.94
N GLY A 270 13.31 -7.66 9.31
CA GLY A 270 13.02 -7.83 7.89
C GLY A 270 11.60 -7.40 7.53
N THR A 271 10.60 -7.94 8.24
CA THR A 271 9.19 -7.61 8.01
C THR A 271 8.88 -6.16 8.37
N GLY A 272 9.36 -5.67 9.51
CA GLY A 272 9.11 -4.33 10.02
C GLY A 272 9.72 -3.24 9.15
N LEU A 273 11.01 -3.37 8.77
CA LEU A 273 11.65 -2.45 7.83
C LEU A 273 10.98 -2.49 6.47
N GLY A 274 10.64 -3.69 5.99
CA GLY A 274 9.91 -3.89 4.75
C GLY A 274 8.57 -3.14 4.73
N ILE A 275 7.79 -3.22 5.81
CA ILE A 275 6.51 -2.49 5.97
C ILE A 275 6.77 -0.98 6.01
N ALA A 276 7.72 -0.52 6.81
CA ALA A 276 8.01 0.90 7.01
C ALA A 276 8.47 1.58 5.70
N ILE A 277 9.46 0.99 5.02
CA ILE A 277 10.01 1.53 3.78
C ILE A 277 8.95 1.51 2.68
N SER A 278 8.20 0.41 2.55
CA SER A 278 7.14 0.31 1.54
C SER A 278 6.03 1.35 1.77
N ARG A 279 5.65 1.61 3.02
CA ARG A 279 4.67 2.66 3.36
C ARG A 279 5.21 4.06 3.04
N GLN A 280 6.47 4.32 3.36
CA GLN A 280 7.11 5.60 3.09
C GLN A 280 7.22 5.88 1.59
N GLN A 281 7.62 4.90 0.78
CA GLN A 281 7.70 5.01 -0.68
C GLN A 281 6.32 5.29 -1.29
N HIS A 282 5.28 4.59 -0.85
CA HIS A 282 3.92 4.81 -1.33
C HIS A 282 3.40 6.22 -1.00
N LEU A 283 3.69 6.73 0.21
CA LEU A 283 3.34 8.10 0.58
C LEU A 283 4.11 9.15 -0.25
N ALA A 284 5.40 8.94 -0.49
CA ALA A 284 6.22 9.83 -1.29
C ALA A 284 5.73 9.93 -2.75
N LEU A 285 5.37 8.80 -3.35
CA LEU A 285 4.81 8.75 -4.70
C LEU A 285 3.45 9.47 -4.79
N ASN A 286 2.57 9.22 -3.83
CA ASN A 286 1.28 9.91 -3.79
C ASN A 286 1.46 11.43 -3.66
N LEU A 287 2.38 11.88 -2.81
CA LEU A 287 2.69 13.30 -2.64
C LEU A 287 3.22 13.91 -3.95
N HIS A 288 4.09 13.21 -4.68
CA HIS A 288 4.56 13.65 -6.00
C HIS A 288 3.42 13.78 -7.01
N HIS A 289 2.51 12.80 -7.08
CA HIS A 289 1.35 12.88 -7.97
C HIS A 289 0.40 14.02 -7.59
N TYR A 290 0.13 14.23 -6.30
CA TYR A 290 -0.69 15.36 -5.85
C TYR A 290 -0.04 16.69 -6.19
N ARG A 291 1.27 16.82 -5.98
CA ARG A 291 2.03 18.02 -6.33
C ARG A 291 1.95 18.32 -7.82
N GLN A 292 2.17 17.32 -8.68
CA GLN A 292 2.08 17.48 -10.14
C GLN A 292 0.68 17.91 -10.59
N ARG A 293 -0.38 17.33 -10.01
CA ARG A 293 -1.76 17.72 -10.30
C ARG A 293 -2.04 19.16 -9.90
N LEU A 294 -1.57 19.56 -8.71
CA LEU A 294 -1.75 20.92 -8.21
C LEU A 294 -0.99 21.93 -9.08
N GLU A 295 0.24 21.63 -9.47
CA GLU A 295 1.03 22.48 -10.37
C GLU A 295 0.35 22.63 -11.74
N ALA A 296 -0.22 21.56 -12.30
CA ALA A 296 -0.97 21.60 -13.54
C ALA A 296 -2.25 22.45 -13.42
N GLU A 297 -3.00 22.32 -12.33
CA GLU A 297 -4.22 23.11 -12.10
C GLU A 297 -3.89 24.61 -11.91
N LEU A 298 -2.83 24.93 -11.17
CA LEU A 298 -2.36 26.31 -11.00
C LEU A 298 -1.90 26.91 -12.33
N ALA A 299 -1.17 26.17 -13.15
CA ALA A 299 -0.76 26.61 -14.48
C ALA A 299 -1.98 26.89 -15.38
N ALA A 300 -2.98 26.01 -15.37
CA ALA A 300 -4.22 26.21 -16.12
C ALA A 300 -4.98 27.47 -15.66
N ARG A 301 -5.09 27.69 -14.34
CA ARG A 301 -5.73 28.91 -13.79
C ARG A 301 -4.99 30.18 -14.19
N ARG A 302 -3.66 30.19 -14.16
CA ARG A 302 -2.84 31.34 -14.59
C ARG A 302 -3.05 31.64 -16.08
N ALA A 303 -3.02 30.61 -16.93
CA ALA A 303 -3.26 30.78 -18.36
C ALA A 303 -4.68 31.30 -18.68
N LEU A 304 -5.69 30.87 -17.91
CA LEU A 304 -7.06 31.40 -18.03
C LEU A 304 -7.15 32.87 -17.57
N ALA A 305 -6.51 33.21 -16.45
CA ALA A 305 -6.48 34.59 -15.97
C ALA A 305 -5.78 35.53 -16.97
N GLU A 306 -4.66 35.10 -17.55
CA GLU A 306 -3.93 35.84 -18.57
C GLU A 306 -4.79 36.05 -19.84
N LYS A 307 -5.51 35.01 -20.29
CA LYS A 307 -6.47 35.14 -21.39
C LYS A 307 -7.59 36.12 -21.07
N LEU A 308 -8.15 36.08 -19.86
CA LEU A 308 -9.20 37.01 -19.45
C LEU A 308 -8.70 38.46 -19.50
N ILE A 309 -7.52 38.73 -18.94
CA ILE A 309 -6.90 40.06 -18.97
C ILE A 309 -6.70 40.52 -20.42
N HIS A 310 -6.12 39.68 -21.28
CA HIS A 310 -5.94 40.04 -22.69
C HIS A 310 -7.26 40.33 -23.40
N THR A 311 -8.28 39.49 -23.18
CA THR A 311 -9.62 39.74 -23.77
C THR A 311 -10.27 41.02 -23.22
N GLU A 312 -10.05 41.35 -21.94
CA GLU A 312 -10.54 42.59 -21.34
C GLU A 312 -9.83 43.81 -21.93
N GLU A 313 -8.50 43.75 -22.10
CA GLU A 313 -7.74 44.82 -22.74
C GLU A 313 -8.12 45.03 -24.21
N ASP A 314 -8.29 43.94 -24.97
CA ASP A 314 -8.68 44.00 -26.38
C ASP A 314 -10.08 44.57 -26.56
N THR A 315 -11.03 44.17 -25.71
CA THR A 315 -12.37 44.75 -25.70
C THR A 315 -12.32 46.23 -25.32
N ARG A 316 -11.54 46.63 -24.30
CA ARG A 316 -11.34 48.04 -23.92
C ARG A 316 -10.74 48.88 -25.06
N LYS A 317 -9.72 48.36 -25.76
CA LYS A 317 -9.08 49.03 -26.91
C LYS A 317 -10.01 49.13 -28.12
N LYS A 318 -10.79 48.09 -28.39
CA LYS A 318 -11.78 48.09 -29.47
C LYS A 318 -12.87 49.13 -29.20
N LEU A 319 -13.36 49.15 -27.96
CA LEU A 319 -14.39 50.08 -27.54
C LEU A 319 -13.94 51.55 -27.60
N ALA A 320 -12.71 51.83 -27.15
CA ALA A 320 -12.13 53.17 -27.23
C ALA A 320 -12.00 53.65 -28.68
N ARG A 321 -11.64 52.75 -29.61
CA ARG A 321 -11.59 53.05 -31.06
C ARG A 321 -12.97 53.31 -31.63
N GLU A 322 -13.94 52.42 -31.40
CA GLU A 322 -15.32 52.61 -31.88
C GLU A 322 -15.94 53.91 -31.35
N LEU A 323 -15.73 54.24 -30.08
CA LEU A 323 -16.14 55.51 -29.49
C LEU A 323 -15.46 56.72 -30.15
N HIS A 324 -14.13 56.66 -30.36
CA HIS A 324 -13.39 57.76 -30.96
C HIS A 324 -13.81 58.00 -32.41
N ASP A 325 -13.99 56.92 -33.19
CA ASP A 325 -14.39 56.99 -34.58
C ASP A 325 -15.83 57.53 -34.72
N GLU A 326 -16.80 56.99 -33.96
CA GLU A 326 -18.19 57.48 -34.01
C GLU A 326 -18.31 58.94 -33.53
N ILE A 327 -17.68 59.31 -32.41
CA ILE A 327 -17.78 60.67 -31.89
C ILE A 327 -17.03 61.65 -32.81
N GLY A 328 -15.83 61.29 -33.27
CA GLY A 328 -15.00 62.12 -34.16
C GLY A 328 -15.68 62.42 -35.50
N GLN A 329 -16.31 61.42 -36.11
CA GLN A 329 -17.09 61.59 -37.35
C GLN A 329 -18.27 62.56 -37.15
N ASN A 330 -19.03 62.38 -36.08
CA ASN A 330 -20.18 63.24 -35.81
C ASN A 330 -19.77 64.69 -35.47
N ILE A 331 -18.68 64.90 -34.72
CA ILE A 331 -18.13 66.24 -34.45
C ILE A 331 -17.70 66.94 -35.75
N THR A 332 -17.02 66.20 -36.64
CA THR A 332 -16.57 66.75 -37.93
C THR A 332 -17.75 67.16 -38.80
N ALA A 333 -18.81 66.34 -38.86
CA ALA A 333 -20.04 66.67 -39.57
C ALA A 333 -20.74 67.92 -38.97
N ILE A 334 -20.79 68.06 -37.64
CA ILE A 334 -21.32 69.27 -36.97
C ILE A 334 -20.49 70.50 -37.33
N GLN A 335 -19.15 70.41 -37.37
CA GLN A 335 -18.29 71.53 -37.74
C GLN A 335 -18.53 71.99 -39.19
N ILE A 336 -18.66 71.05 -40.14
CA ILE A 336 -18.95 71.36 -41.54
C ILE A 336 -20.32 72.05 -41.66
N GLN A 337 -21.34 71.53 -40.98
CA GLN A 337 -22.69 72.12 -41.03
C GLN A 337 -22.74 73.47 -40.33
N SER A 338 -21.99 73.67 -39.24
CA SER A 338 -21.85 74.98 -38.61
C SER A 338 -21.15 75.99 -39.51
N GLN A 339 -20.17 75.57 -40.32
CA GLN A 339 -19.52 76.45 -41.30
C GLN A 339 -20.45 76.79 -42.47
N LEU A 340 -21.28 75.84 -42.91
CA LEU A 340 -22.33 76.07 -43.90
C LEU A 340 -23.38 77.06 -43.40
N VAL A 341 -23.84 76.95 -42.15
CA VAL A 341 -24.73 77.95 -41.51
C VAL A 341 -24.12 79.35 -41.55
N LYS A 342 -22.81 79.49 -41.26
CA LYS A 342 -22.12 80.80 -41.31
C LYS A 342 -22.00 81.38 -42.72
N ARG A 343 -22.06 80.55 -43.78
CA ARG A 343 -21.87 80.97 -45.17
C ARG A 343 -23.17 81.08 -45.97
N ALA A 344 -24.25 80.44 -45.52
CA ALA A 344 -25.55 80.47 -46.17
C ALA A 344 -26.21 81.85 -46.04
N ARG A 345 -26.81 82.33 -47.14
CA ARG A 345 -27.54 83.63 -47.20
C ARG A 345 -29.06 83.47 -47.25
N ASP A 346 -29.52 82.23 -47.43
CA ASP A 346 -30.93 81.89 -47.64
C ASP A 346 -31.51 81.27 -46.34
N PRO A 347 -32.58 81.84 -45.73
CA PRO A 347 -33.12 81.39 -44.45
C PRO A 347 -33.53 79.90 -44.43
N ALA A 348 -33.98 79.35 -45.56
CA ALA A 348 -34.33 77.93 -45.67
C ALA A 348 -33.10 77.00 -45.53
N GLN A 349 -31.94 77.39 -46.07
CA GLN A 349 -30.70 76.63 -45.96
C GLN A 349 -30.11 76.71 -44.54
N ILE A 350 -30.24 77.86 -43.88
CA ILE A 350 -29.82 78.06 -42.49
C ILE A 350 -30.63 77.13 -41.56
N GLN A 351 -31.95 77.07 -41.75
CA GLN A 351 -32.83 76.23 -40.94
C GLN A 351 -32.58 74.73 -41.16
N SER A 352 -32.33 74.31 -42.41
CA SER A 352 -31.94 72.93 -42.75
C SER A 352 -30.62 72.53 -42.09
N ALA A 353 -29.56 73.35 -42.22
CA ALA A 353 -28.27 73.04 -41.62
C ALA A 353 -28.32 73.06 -40.07
N ALA A 354 -29.09 73.96 -39.46
CA ALA A 354 -29.34 73.94 -38.00
C ALA A 354 -30.09 72.68 -37.55
N SER A 355 -31.07 72.21 -38.33
CA SER A 355 -31.79 70.97 -38.03
C SER A 355 -30.87 69.73 -38.09
N GLN A 356 -29.98 69.68 -39.07
CA GLN A 356 -28.99 68.61 -39.20
C GLN A 356 -27.99 68.59 -38.05
N ILE A 357 -27.53 69.75 -37.57
CA ILE A 357 -26.66 69.85 -36.37
C ILE A 357 -27.38 69.27 -35.15
N ASN A 358 -28.66 69.60 -34.96
CA ASN A 358 -29.43 69.10 -33.83
C ASN A 358 -29.66 67.57 -33.90
N GLU A 359 -29.86 67.03 -35.10
CA GLU A 359 -29.99 65.59 -35.32
C GLU A 359 -28.66 64.84 -35.08
N LEU A 360 -27.54 65.38 -35.55
CA LEU A 360 -26.19 64.88 -35.27
C LEU A 360 -25.89 64.87 -33.76
N ALA A 361 -26.20 65.96 -33.04
CA ALA A 361 -26.04 66.02 -31.59
C ALA A 361 -26.91 64.99 -30.86
N ARG A 362 -28.15 64.78 -31.30
CA ARG A 362 -29.05 63.77 -30.75
C ARG A 362 -28.54 62.34 -31.02
N ARG A 363 -27.96 62.08 -32.19
CA ARG A 363 -27.30 60.80 -32.51
C ARG A 363 -26.11 60.52 -31.60
N ILE A 364 -25.21 61.49 -31.40
CA ILE A 364 -24.08 61.35 -30.46
C ILE A 364 -24.58 60.94 -29.07
N HIS A 365 -25.63 61.60 -28.57
CA HIS A 365 -26.18 61.34 -27.24
C HIS A 365 -26.82 59.94 -27.11
N LEU A 366 -27.50 59.47 -28.16
CA LEU A 366 -28.06 58.12 -28.19
C LEU A 366 -26.98 57.04 -28.27
N SER A 367 -25.97 57.21 -29.14
CA SER A 367 -24.85 56.27 -29.27
C SER A 367 -24.04 56.16 -27.98
N THR A 368 -23.66 57.27 -27.35
CA THR A 368 -22.96 57.25 -26.06
C THR A 368 -23.78 56.59 -24.96
N ARG A 369 -25.10 56.85 -24.91
CA ARG A 369 -26.00 56.20 -23.95
C ARG A 369 -26.12 54.69 -24.16
N GLN A 370 -26.10 54.23 -25.41
CA GLN A 370 -26.14 52.80 -25.75
C GLN A 370 -24.82 52.09 -25.40
N LEU A 371 -23.68 52.72 -25.70
CA LEU A 371 -22.34 52.25 -25.34
C LEU A 371 -22.13 52.16 -23.81
N LEU A 372 -22.56 53.19 -23.07
CA LEU A 372 -22.53 53.19 -21.59
C LEU A 372 -23.39 52.07 -20.99
N ARG A 373 -24.48 51.67 -21.65
CA ARG A 373 -25.30 50.52 -21.23
C ARG A 373 -24.60 49.18 -21.47
N GLN A 374 -23.85 49.04 -22.57
CA GLN A 374 -23.10 47.82 -22.88
C GLN A 374 -21.85 47.65 -21.98
N LEU A 375 -21.24 48.76 -21.56
CA LEU A 375 -20.10 48.80 -20.63
C LEU A 375 -20.44 48.47 -19.18
N ARG A 376 -21.72 48.63 -18.79
CA ARG A 376 -22.13 48.35 -17.42
C ARG A 376 -22.11 46.84 -17.23
N PRO A 377 -21.28 46.28 -16.33
CA PRO A 377 -21.21 44.84 -16.15
C PRO A 377 -22.62 44.33 -15.80
N PRO A 378 -23.07 43.18 -16.36
CA PRO A 378 -24.31 42.58 -15.91
C PRO A 378 -24.18 42.33 -14.41
N SER A 379 -25.03 42.98 -13.62
CA SER A 379 -25.06 42.96 -12.16
C SER A 379 -25.40 41.59 -11.55
N ALA A 380 -25.28 40.50 -12.33
CA ALA A 380 -25.62 39.15 -11.92
C ALA A 380 -24.43 38.34 -11.36
N LEU A 381 -23.18 38.82 -11.45
CA LEU A 381 -21.99 38.06 -11.01
C LEU A 381 -21.48 38.40 -9.59
N CYS A 382 -22.15 39.31 -8.85
CA CYS A 382 -21.74 39.69 -7.50
C CYS A 382 -22.54 39.00 -6.37
N GLY A 383 -23.37 38.00 -6.68
CA GLY A 383 -24.34 37.41 -5.73
C GLY A 383 -24.06 35.99 -5.20
N CYS A 384 -23.04 35.27 -5.67
CA CYS A 384 -22.82 33.86 -5.29
C CYS A 384 -21.54 33.61 -4.46
N HIS A 385 -21.23 34.51 -3.52
CA HIS A 385 -20.31 34.22 -2.41
C HIS A 385 -20.98 34.55 -1.07
N SER A 386 -22.05 33.82 -0.75
CA SER A 386 -22.49 33.58 0.63
C SER A 386 -23.62 32.55 0.60
N LEU A 387 -23.26 31.28 0.84
CA LEU A 387 -24.02 30.28 1.61
C LEU A 387 -23.20 28.98 1.68
#